data_AF-A0A2S6R6M0-F1
#
_entry.id   AF-A0A2S6R6M0-F1
#
_cell.length_a   1.000
_cell.length_b   1.000
_cell.length_c   1.000
_cell.angle_alpha   90.00
_cell.angle_beta   90.00
_cell.angle_gamma   90.00
#
_symmetry.space_group_name_H-M   'P 1'
#
loop_
_entity.id
_entity.type
_entity.pdbx_description
1 polymer ?
#
loop_
_entity_poly.entity_id
_entity_poly.type
_entity_poly.pdbx_seq_one_letter_code
_entity_poly.pdbx_strand_id
1 'polypeptide(L)'
;MSREKHGSFSLDLYQGRSRGAGYRLAYVPGGQSSLELQRFGSSGVRSIVAHNQTLNLEDNIRHRIEINRDTDGGMTVSVDGGRVLSATDRSFRDPFSGITIANDGGDYSIREITVFGDR
;
A
#
# COMPACT_ATOMS: atom_id res chain seq x y z
N MET A 1 14.00 -12.60 10.56
CA MET A 1 12.84 -13.51 10.80
C MET A 1 11.68 -12.63 11.19
N SER A 2 10.54 -12.73 10.50
CA SER A 2 9.34 -11.93 10.80
C SER A 2 8.78 -12.28 12.19
N ARG A 3 8.31 -11.26 12.90
CA ARG A 3 7.71 -11.38 14.24
C ARG A 3 6.22 -11.76 14.15
N GLU A 4 5.51 -11.30 13.12
CA GLU A 4 4.06 -11.49 12.98
C GLU A 4 3.67 -12.33 11.76
N LYS A 5 4.16 -13.58 11.69
CA LYS A 5 4.00 -14.48 10.53
C LYS A 5 2.55 -14.78 10.06
N HIS A 6 1.54 -14.36 10.81
CA HIS A 6 0.12 -14.56 10.48
C HIS A 6 -0.65 -13.24 10.33
N GLY A 7 0.02 -12.11 10.53
CA GLY A 7 -0.58 -10.78 10.45
C GLY A 7 -0.52 -10.17 9.05
N SER A 8 -1.38 -9.19 8.79
CA SER A 8 -1.22 -8.33 7.62
C SER A 8 -1.56 -6.89 7.95
N PHE A 9 -0.85 -5.98 7.28
CA PHE A 9 -1.12 -4.55 7.34
C PHE A 9 -1.49 -4.06 5.95
N SER A 10 -2.46 -3.15 5.86
CA SER A 10 -2.79 -2.50 4.60
C SER A 10 -3.10 -1.03 4.75
N LEU A 11 -2.75 -0.30 3.69
CA LEU A 11 -3.16 1.08 3.47
C LEU A 11 -3.87 1.19 2.13
N ASP A 12 -5.10 1.70 2.17
CA ASP A 12 -5.94 1.89 0.99
C ASP A 12 -6.01 3.37 0.62
N LEU A 13 -5.95 3.67 -0.68
CA LEU A 13 -6.38 4.92 -1.28
C LEU A 13 -7.76 4.67 -1.92
N TYR A 14 -8.85 5.15 -1.30
CA TYR A 14 -10.20 4.83 -1.76
C TYR A 14 -10.88 5.97 -2.53
N GLN A 15 -11.80 5.62 -3.43
CA GLN A 15 -12.68 6.56 -4.12
C GLN A 15 -14.12 6.47 -3.60
N GLY A 16 -14.78 7.63 -3.57
CA GLY A 16 -16.19 7.74 -3.25
C GLY A 16 -16.53 7.48 -1.78
N ARG A 17 -17.84 7.51 -1.47
CA ARG A 17 -18.34 7.42 -0.09
C ARG A 17 -18.37 5.99 0.45
N SER A 18 -18.58 4.99 -0.41
CA SER A 18 -18.65 3.59 -0.01
C SER A 18 -17.29 2.99 0.33
N ARG A 19 -16.19 3.67 -0.05
CA ARG A 19 -14.82 3.18 0.10
C ARG A 19 -14.59 1.80 -0.53
N GLY A 20 -15.43 1.43 -1.49
CA GLY A 20 -15.49 0.09 -2.07
C GLY A 20 -14.60 -0.11 -3.30
N ALA A 21 -13.86 0.92 -3.72
CA ALA A 21 -12.92 0.84 -4.84
C ALA A 21 -11.71 1.74 -4.59
N GLY A 22 -10.55 1.32 -5.09
CA GLY A 22 -9.31 2.05 -4.91
C GLY A 22 -8.06 1.20 -5.09
N TYR A 23 -6.93 1.72 -4.61
CA TYR A 23 -5.67 1.00 -4.55
C TYR A 23 -5.35 0.59 -3.12
N ARG A 24 -4.71 -0.57 -2.95
CA ARG A 24 -4.28 -1.10 -1.66
C ARG A 24 -2.79 -1.39 -1.72
N LEU A 25 -2.04 -0.90 -0.74
CA LEU A 25 -0.71 -1.40 -0.44
C LEU A 25 -0.85 -2.43 0.69
N ALA A 26 -0.62 -3.70 0.38
CA ALA A 26 -0.67 -4.80 1.34
C ALA A 26 0.74 -5.19 1.76
N TYR A 27 0.97 -5.33 3.05
CA TYR A 27 2.19 -5.84 3.65
C TYR A 27 1.90 -7.14 4.41
N VAL A 28 2.62 -8.20 4.04
CA VAL A 28 2.58 -9.50 4.70
C VAL A 28 3.99 -9.85 5.17
N PRO A 29 4.25 -9.77 6.49
CA PRO A 29 5.55 -10.07 7.04
C PRO A 29 6.08 -11.47 6.68
N GLY A 30 7.34 -11.55 6.27
CA GLY A 30 8.02 -12.83 6.05
C GLY A 30 7.55 -13.64 4.83
N GLY A 31 6.61 -13.12 4.02
CA GLY A 31 6.24 -13.71 2.73
C GLY A 31 7.30 -13.49 1.65
N GLN A 32 7.29 -14.32 0.60
CA GLN A 32 8.11 -14.09 -0.61
C GLN A 32 7.67 -12.82 -1.38
N SER A 33 6.39 -12.48 -1.30
CA SER A 33 5.80 -11.23 -1.81
C SER A 33 5.34 -10.38 -0.65
N SER A 34 6.29 -9.89 0.16
CA SER A 34 5.98 -9.23 1.44
C SER A 34 5.29 -7.88 1.28
N LEU A 35 5.37 -7.26 0.10
CA LEU A 35 4.71 -5.99 -0.21
C LEU A 35 4.08 -6.05 -1.59
N GLU A 36 2.80 -5.71 -1.69
CA GLU A 36 2.05 -5.77 -2.94
C GLU A 36 1.16 -4.55 -3.13
N LEU A 37 1.22 -3.95 -4.31
CA LEU A 37 0.28 -2.95 -4.75
C LEU A 37 -0.87 -3.65 -5.51
N GLN A 38 -2.09 -3.41 -5.06
CA GLN A 38 -3.30 -4.03 -5.56
C GLN A 38 -4.33 -2.98 -5.98
N ARG A 39 -5.24 -3.37 -6.86
CA ARG A 39 -6.49 -2.66 -7.18
C ARG A 39 -7.67 -3.42 -6.58
N PHE A 40 -8.57 -2.73 -5.90
CA PHE A 40 -9.83 -3.32 -5.42
C PHE A 40 -11.05 -2.56 -5.95
N GLY A 41 -12.17 -3.26 -6.08
CA GLY A 41 -13.42 -2.72 -6.60
C GLY A 41 -14.52 -3.77 -6.64
N SER A 42 -15.61 -3.48 -7.36
CA SER A 42 -16.73 -4.42 -7.55
C SER A 42 -16.32 -5.75 -8.20
N SER A 43 -15.24 -5.75 -9.00
CA SER A 43 -14.66 -6.95 -9.62
C SER A 43 -13.74 -7.76 -8.69
N GLY A 44 -13.67 -7.40 -7.40
CA GLY A 44 -12.74 -7.97 -6.43
C GLY A 44 -11.36 -7.30 -6.44
N VAL A 45 -10.38 -8.00 -5.87
CA VAL A 45 -9.00 -7.52 -5.70
C VAL A 45 -8.11 -8.10 -6.80
N ARG A 46 -7.20 -7.30 -7.34
CA ARG A 46 -6.18 -7.73 -8.31
C ARG A 46 -4.81 -7.17 -7.95
N SER A 47 -3.79 -8.01 -8.03
CA SER A 47 -2.39 -7.57 -7.99
C SER A 47 -2.07 -6.65 -9.18
N ILE A 48 -1.36 -5.56 -8.92
CA ILE A 48 -0.73 -4.71 -9.94
C ILE A 48 0.76 -5.06 -10.02
N VAL A 49 1.45 -5.05 -8.88
CA VAL A 49 2.88 -5.36 -8.77
C VAL A 49 3.21 -5.81 -7.35
N ALA A 50 4.13 -6.77 -7.22
CA ALA A 50 4.62 -7.29 -5.95
C ALA A 50 6.14 -7.14 -5.83
N HIS A 51 6.61 -6.98 -4.59
CA HIS A 51 8.03 -6.97 -4.27
C HIS A 51 8.46 -8.41 -4.00
N ASN A 52 9.24 -8.98 -4.91
CA ASN A 52 9.61 -10.40 -4.91
C ASN A 52 10.81 -10.73 -4.00
N GLN A 53 11.14 -9.85 -3.06
CA GLN A 53 12.21 -10.05 -2.08
C GLN A 53 11.63 -9.85 -0.69
N THR A 54 12.31 -10.43 0.31
CA THR A 54 11.91 -10.22 1.70
C THR A 54 12.13 -8.77 2.09
N LEU A 55 11.05 -8.09 2.44
CA LEU A 55 11.06 -6.79 3.10
C LEU A 55 10.67 -7.00 4.56
N ASN A 56 11.50 -6.51 5.48
CA ASN A 56 11.19 -6.53 6.91
C ASN A 56 10.96 -5.11 7.40
N LEU A 57 9.71 -4.81 7.76
CA LEU A 57 9.31 -3.53 8.37
C LEU A 57 9.06 -3.67 9.89
N GLU A 58 9.38 -4.82 10.47
CA GLU A 58 9.09 -5.20 11.87
C GLU A 58 10.34 -5.21 12.76
N ASP A 59 11.38 -4.48 12.37
CA ASP A 59 12.67 -4.45 13.08
C ASP A 59 12.70 -3.49 14.28
N ASN A 60 11.57 -2.87 14.63
CA ASN A 60 11.40 -1.80 15.63
C ASN A 60 12.07 -0.48 15.26
N ILE A 61 12.44 -0.30 14.00
CA ILE A 61 12.88 0.98 13.45
C ILE A 61 11.69 1.66 12.80
N ARG A 62 11.69 2.99 12.80
CA ARG A 62 10.71 3.73 12.00
C ARG A 62 11.10 3.64 10.53
N HIS A 63 10.19 3.11 9.72
CA HIS A 63 10.25 3.20 8.28
C HIS A 63 9.37 4.32 7.73
N ARG A 64 9.81 4.93 6.64
CA ARG A 64 9.00 5.85 5.82
C ARG A 64 8.51 5.11 4.59
N ILE A 65 7.19 4.98 4.47
CA ILE A 65 6.54 4.43 3.28
C ILE A 65 5.93 5.58 2.49
N GLU A 66 6.26 5.65 1.21
CA GLU A 66 5.70 6.64 0.29
C GLU A 66 5.00 5.95 -0.85
N ILE A 67 3.76 6.37 -1.13
CA ILE A 67 3.00 5.94 -2.29
C ILE A 67 2.72 7.18 -3.12
N ASN A 68 3.21 7.19 -4.34
CA ASN A 68 2.91 8.25 -5.30
C ASN A 68 2.10 7.69 -6.45
N ARG A 69 1.13 8.46 -6.91
CA ARG A 69 0.39 8.23 -8.15
C ARG A 69 0.34 9.51 -8.94
N ASP A 70 0.80 9.49 -10.19
CA ASP A 70 0.69 10.62 -11.09
C ASP A 70 -0.64 10.60 -11.88
N THR A 71 -0.89 11.67 -12.63
CA THR A 71 -2.09 11.86 -13.46
C THR A 71 -2.19 10.86 -14.62
N ASP A 72 -1.07 10.29 -15.06
CA ASP A 72 -1.02 9.28 -16.12
C ASP A 72 -1.19 7.85 -15.58
N GLY A 73 -1.40 7.72 -14.27
CA GLY A 73 -1.58 6.46 -13.56
C GLY A 73 -0.27 5.73 -13.26
N GLY A 74 0.88 6.38 -13.44
CA GLY A 74 2.16 5.91 -12.94
C GLY A 74 2.12 5.85 -11.41
N MET A 75 2.57 4.72 -10.85
CA MET A 75 2.55 4.47 -9.42
C MET A 75 3.92 4.00 -8.95
N THR A 76 4.38 4.57 -7.84
CA THR A 76 5.62 4.15 -7.18
C THR A 76 5.38 3.95 -5.70
N VAL A 77 6.02 2.92 -5.14
CA VAL A 77 6.13 2.76 -3.68
C VAL A 77 7.60 2.76 -3.30
N SER A 78 7.93 3.57 -2.30
CA SER A 78 9.28 3.66 -1.74
C SER A 78 9.26 3.34 -0.25
N VAL A 79 10.32 2.68 0.20
CA VAL A 79 10.60 2.39 1.61
C VAL A 79 11.93 3.07 1.94
N ASP A 80 11.92 3.98 2.92
CA ASP A 80 13.09 4.72 3.35
C ASP A 80 13.83 5.44 2.19
N GLY A 81 13.05 5.93 1.22
CA GLY A 81 13.53 6.59 0.00
C GLY A 81 13.98 5.66 -1.13
N GLY A 82 14.10 4.35 -0.87
CA GLY A 82 14.38 3.35 -1.89
C GLY A 82 13.10 2.88 -2.58
N ARG A 83 12.99 3.08 -3.90
CA ARG A 83 11.84 2.59 -4.67
C ARG A 83 11.81 1.05 -4.69
N VAL A 84 10.73 0.46 -4.18
CA VAL A 84 10.53 -0.99 -4.11
C VAL A 84 9.48 -1.53 -5.08
N LEU A 85 8.52 -0.68 -5.49
CA LEU A 85 7.50 -1.00 -6.50
C LEU A 85 7.40 0.13 -7.52
N SER A 86 7.13 -0.24 -8.78
CA SER A 86 6.84 0.68 -9.87
C SER A 86 5.87 0.02 -10.84
N ALA A 87 4.79 0.69 -11.19
CA ALA A 87 3.80 0.19 -12.15
C ALA A 87 3.03 1.33 -12.81
N THR A 88 2.17 0.99 -13.77
CA THR A 88 1.18 1.90 -14.34
C THR A 88 -0.18 1.24 -14.31
N ASP A 89 -1.17 1.89 -13.69
CA ASP A 89 -2.55 1.44 -13.70
C ASP A 89 -3.48 2.65 -13.90
N ARG A 90 -4.37 2.58 -14.90
CA ARG A 90 -5.26 3.71 -15.30
C ARG A 90 -6.73 3.45 -14.99
N SER A 91 -6.99 2.54 -14.04
CA SER A 91 -8.35 2.09 -13.72
C SER A 91 -9.18 3.16 -13.01
N PHE A 92 -8.52 4.07 -12.30
CA PHE A 92 -9.15 5.17 -11.59
C PHE A 92 -8.67 6.50 -12.13
N ARG A 93 -9.63 7.36 -12.51
CA ARG A 93 -9.41 8.71 -13.05
C ARG A 93 -9.95 9.82 -12.15
N ASP A 94 -10.92 9.50 -11.29
CA ASP A 94 -11.48 10.46 -10.34
C ASP A 94 -10.54 10.70 -9.15
N PRO A 95 -10.72 11.80 -8.39
CA PRO A 95 -9.97 12.03 -7.16
C PRO A 95 -10.20 10.94 -6.09
N PHE A 96 -9.15 10.63 -5.33
CA PHE A 96 -9.30 9.80 -4.13
C PHE A 96 -9.96 10.60 -3.01
N SER A 97 -10.80 9.92 -2.24
CA SER A 97 -11.61 10.52 -1.17
C SER A 97 -10.99 10.37 0.21
N GLY A 98 -9.88 9.62 0.34
CA GLY A 98 -9.16 9.46 1.59
C GLY A 98 -8.39 8.15 1.66
N ILE A 99 -7.99 7.80 2.89
CA ILE A 99 -7.27 6.56 3.19
C ILE A 99 -8.00 5.68 4.20
N THR A 100 -7.77 4.37 4.10
CA THR A 100 -8.13 3.40 5.14
C THR A 100 -6.88 2.67 5.59
N ILE A 101 -6.76 2.39 6.87
CA ILE A 101 -5.70 1.55 7.44
C ILE A 101 -6.36 0.35 8.08
N ALA A 102 -5.83 -0.84 7.81
CA ALA A 102 -6.25 -2.07 8.48
C ALA A 102 -5.04 -2.86 8.98
N ASN A 103 -5.12 -3.30 10.23
CA ASN A 103 -4.22 -4.25 10.85
C ASN A 103 -5.04 -5.51 11.14
N ASP A 104 -4.74 -6.59 10.42
CA ASP A 104 -5.35 -7.93 10.59
C ASP A 104 -4.33 -8.87 11.24
N GLY A 105 -3.88 -8.47 12.43
CA GLY A 105 -2.86 -9.18 13.21
C GLY A 105 -1.48 -8.57 13.08
N GLY A 106 -0.76 -8.52 14.21
CA GLY A 106 0.56 -7.95 14.35
C GLY A 106 0.60 -6.63 15.12
N ASP A 107 1.81 -6.19 15.47
CA ASP A 107 2.06 -4.93 16.19
C ASP A 107 2.62 -3.88 15.22
N TYR A 108 1.79 -2.88 14.93
CA TYR A 108 2.14 -1.76 14.05
C TYR A 108 1.83 -0.45 14.75
N SER A 109 2.80 0.47 14.72
CA SER A 109 2.62 1.84 15.19
C SER A 109 2.70 2.82 14.03
N ILE A 110 1.75 3.75 13.96
CA ILE A 110 1.73 4.82 12.98
C ILE A 110 1.93 6.13 13.72
N ARG A 111 3.03 6.81 13.42
CA ARG A 111 3.35 8.10 14.03
C ARG A 111 2.81 9.27 13.23
N GLU A 112 2.87 9.20 11.91
CA GLU A 112 2.57 10.32 11.03
C GLU A 112 1.98 9.83 9.71
N ILE A 113 1.01 10.59 9.21
CA ILE A 113 0.42 10.41 7.89
C ILE A 113 0.39 11.78 7.24
N THR A 114 0.99 11.89 6.06
CA THR A 114 0.91 13.08 5.22
C THR A 114 0.30 12.69 3.89
N VAL A 115 -0.69 13.47 3.44
CA VAL A 115 -1.35 13.27 2.15
C VAL A 115 -1.24 14.57 1.36
N PHE A 116 -0.72 14.46 0.15
CA PHE A 116 -0.68 15.53 -0.84
C PHE A 116 -1.61 15.16 -2.00
N GLY A 117 -2.23 16.16 -2.59
CA GLY A 117 -3.04 15.98 -3.79
C GLY A 117 -2.88 17.19 -4.69
N ASP A 118 -2.72 16.93 -5.98
CA ASP A 118 -2.78 17.97 -7.00
C ASP A 118 -4.25 18.27 -7.32
N ARG A 119 -4.52 19.52 -7.66
CA ARG A 119 -5.87 20.06 -7.84
C ARG A 119 -6.35 19.96 -9.27
#